data_AF-A0A257NMQ6-F1
#
_entry.id   AF-A0A257NMQ6-F1
#
_cell.length_a   1.000
_cell.length_b   1.000
_cell.length_c   1.000
_cell.angle_alpha   90.00
_cell.angle_beta   90.00
_cell.angle_gamma   90.00
#
_symmetry.space_group_name_H-M   'P 1'
#
loop_
_entity.id
_entity.type
_entity.pdbx_description
1 polymer ?
#
loop_
_entity_poly.entity_id
_entity_poly.type
_entity_poly.pdbx_seq_one_letter_code
_entity_poly.pdbx_strand_id
1 'polypeptide(L)'
;DELLTKIESEDLTRYGLIPEFIGRLPVIATLNELDEAALMKILVEPKNALAKQYMRLFEMEGVELDLRDDALREVARQAIKRKTGARGLRTIVEQVLLNTMFEVPSVEHLSKVVVDAAVIRGETEPFLLFEQPEALPKAASDQ
;
A
#
# COMPACT_ATOMS: atom_id res chain seq x y z
N ASP A 1 -4.02 -21.16 12.49
CA ASP A 1 -5.40 -20.65 12.30
C ASP A 1 -6.47 -21.55 12.92
N GLU A 2 -6.58 -22.85 12.57
CA GLU A 2 -7.62 -23.75 13.12
C GLU A 2 -7.60 -23.99 14.65
N LEU A 3 -6.49 -23.66 15.33
CA LEU A 3 -6.38 -23.77 16.78
C LEU A 3 -7.18 -22.66 17.50
N LEU A 4 -7.17 -21.45 16.97
CA LEU A 4 -7.88 -20.32 17.57
C LEU A 4 -9.39 -20.51 17.49
N THR A 5 -9.90 -21.14 16.43
CA THR A 5 -11.33 -21.43 16.26
C THR A 5 -11.88 -22.44 17.28
N LYS A 6 -11.01 -23.10 18.05
CA LYS A 6 -11.38 -24.11 19.06
C LYS A 6 -11.19 -23.62 20.50
N ILE A 7 -10.98 -22.31 20.69
CA ILE A 7 -10.73 -21.75 22.01
C ILE A 7 -11.97 -21.89 22.89
N GLU A 8 -11.78 -22.37 24.12
CA GLU A 8 -12.84 -22.49 25.12
C GLU A 8 -12.67 -21.42 26.21
N SER A 9 -13.72 -21.17 27.00
CA SER A 9 -13.65 -20.19 28.09
C SER A 9 -12.59 -20.54 29.15
N GLU A 10 -12.32 -21.83 29.35
CA GLU A 10 -11.28 -22.30 30.27
C GLU A 10 -9.87 -21.88 29.82
N ASP A 11 -9.61 -21.87 28.50
CA ASP A 11 -8.32 -21.43 27.95
C ASP A 11 -8.09 -19.94 28.24
N LEU A 12 -9.14 -19.12 28.16
CA LEU A 12 -9.12 -17.70 28.49
C LEU A 12 -8.86 -17.47 29.98
N THR A 13 -9.44 -18.30 30.86
CA THR A 13 -9.15 -18.25 32.30
C THR A 13 -7.71 -18.63 32.59
N ARG A 14 -7.19 -19.68 31.95
CA ARG A 14 -5.78 -20.10 32.08
C ARG A 14 -4.81 -19.06 31.53
N TYR A 15 -5.22 -18.28 30.53
CA TYR A 15 -4.47 -17.15 30.00
C TYR A 15 -4.43 -15.94 30.95
N GLY A 16 -5.31 -15.90 31.96
CA GLY A 16 -5.32 -14.87 33.01
C GLY A 16 -6.54 -13.95 33.02
N LEU A 17 -7.55 -14.21 32.19
CA LEU A 17 -8.81 -13.47 32.23
C LEU A 17 -9.71 -13.97 33.37
N ILE A 18 -10.40 -13.04 34.03
CA ILE A 18 -11.23 -13.33 35.20
C ILE A 18 -12.58 -13.94 34.76
N PRO A 19 -13.09 -15.03 35.38
CA PRO A 19 -14.32 -15.70 34.95
C PRO A 19 -15.56 -14.79 34.85
N GLU A 20 -15.74 -13.84 35.77
CA GLU A 20 -16.85 -12.88 35.76
C GLU A 20 -16.81 -11.95 34.55
N PHE A 21 -15.61 -11.67 34.02
CA PHE A 21 -15.44 -10.85 32.83
C PHE A 21 -15.73 -11.67 31.56
N ILE A 22 -15.23 -12.90 31.48
CA ILE A 22 -15.49 -13.82 30.36
C ILE A 22 -17.00 -14.13 30.27
N GLY A 23 -17.68 -14.32 31.41
CA GLY A 23 -19.12 -14.57 31.46
C GLY A 23 -19.99 -13.43 30.90
N ARG A 24 -19.44 -12.21 30.74
CA ARG A 24 -20.11 -11.07 30.08
C ARG A 24 -19.82 -10.97 28.59
N LEU A 25 -18.98 -11.84 28.04
CA LEU A 25 -18.61 -11.90 26.63
C LEU A 25 -19.11 -13.22 26.01
N PRO A 26 -20.44 -13.35 25.77
CA PRO A 26 -21.04 -14.60 25.29
C PRO A 26 -20.67 -14.95 23.84
N VAL A 27 -20.03 -14.04 23.11
CA VAL A 27 -19.64 -14.22 21.71
C VAL A 27 -18.13 -14.14 21.59
N ILE A 28 -17.52 -15.23 21.14
CA ILE A 28 -16.10 -15.30 20.80
C ILE A 28 -16.00 -15.37 19.27
N ALA A 29 -15.21 -14.47 18.70
CA ALA A 29 -14.91 -14.46 17.27
C ALA A 29 -13.39 -14.45 17.09
N THR A 30 -12.90 -15.33 16.22
CA THR A 30 -11.48 -15.48 15.92
C THR A 30 -11.19 -14.92 14.54
N LEU A 31 -10.06 -14.25 14.39
CA LEU A 31 -9.58 -13.72 13.12
C LEU A 31 -8.49 -14.62 12.57
N ASN A 32 -8.52 -14.88 11.26
CA ASN A 32 -7.47 -15.61 10.57
C ASN A 32 -6.27 -14.71 10.30
N GLU A 33 -5.10 -15.31 10.10
CA GLU A 33 -3.93 -14.55 9.67
C GLU A 33 -4.15 -14.01 8.25
N LEU A 34 -3.50 -12.87 7.96
CA LEU A 34 -3.57 -12.25 6.64
C LEU A 34 -2.55 -12.88 5.70
N ASP A 35 -3.04 -13.46 4.61
CA ASP A 35 -2.21 -13.96 3.51
C ASP A 35 -1.92 -12.85 2.47
N GLU A 36 -1.11 -13.18 1.46
CA GLU A 36 -0.69 -12.22 0.42
C GLU A 36 -1.90 -11.70 -0.36
N ALA A 37 -2.89 -12.57 -0.62
CA ALA A 37 -4.11 -12.21 -1.32
C ALA A 37 -4.98 -11.24 -0.50
N ALA A 38 -5.15 -11.47 0.79
CA ALA A 38 -5.88 -10.59 1.69
C ALA A 38 -5.20 -9.21 1.79
N LEU A 39 -3.87 -9.17 1.87
CA LEU A 39 -3.13 -7.91 1.89
C LEU A 39 -3.25 -7.14 0.56
N MET A 40 -3.22 -7.84 -0.57
CA MET A 40 -3.48 -7.23 -1.89
C MET A 40 -4.87 -6.61 -1.96
N LYS A 41 -5.90 -7.32 -1.45
CA LYS A 41 -7.25 -6.76 -1.35
C LYS A 41 -7.26 -5.49 -0.51
N ILE A 42 -6.65 -5.51 0.67
CA ILE A 42 -6.57 -4.34 1.56
C ILE A 42 -5.86 -3.15 0.88
N LEU A 43 -4.82 -3.39 0.09
CA LEU A 43 -4.06 -2.36 -0.62
C LEU A 43 -4.87 -1.64 -1.71
N VAL A 44 -5.83 -2.32 -2.35
CA VAL A 44 -6.45 -1.85 -3.60
C VAL A 44 -7.99 -1.74 -3.54
N GLU A 45 -8.68 -2.72 -2.96
CA GLU A 45 -10.14 -2.83 -3.07
C GLU A 45 -10.92 -1.82 -2.22
N PRO A 46 -10.61 -1.61 -0.92
CA PRO A 46 -11.38 -0.71 -0.07
C PRO A 46 -11.56 0.68 -0.65
N LYS A 47 -12.67 1.35 -0.28
CA LYS A 47 -12.90 2.74 -0.68
C LYS A 47 -11.74 3.65 -0.30
N ASN A 48 -11.18 3.44 0.89
CA ASN A 48 -10.05 4.18 1.43
C ASN A 48 -8.75 3.37 1.40
N ALA A 49 -8.53 2.56 0.35
CA ALA A 49 -7.33 1.73 0.22
C ALA A 49 -6.05 2.58 0.09
N LEU A 50 -4.92 2.05 0.55
CA LEU A 50 -3.65 2.78 0.59
C LEU A 50 -3.19 3.24 -0.79
N ALA A 51 -3.30 2.39 -1.82
CA ALA A 51 -2.92 2.76 -3.19
C ALA A 51 -3.71 4.00 -3.66
N LYS A 52 -5.02 4.01 -3.43
CA LYS A 52 -5.91 5.13 -3.80
C LYS A 52 -5.58 6.41 -3.03
N GLN A 53 -5.17 6.30 -1.76
CA GLN A 53 -4.77 7.45 -0.96
C GLN A 53 -3.52 8.13 -1.53
N TYR A 54 -2.48 7.36 -1.90
CA TYR A 54 -1.27 7.92 -2.48
C TYR A 54 -1.48 8.40 -3.92
N MET A 55 -2.27 7.69 -4.73
CA MET A 55 -2.66 8.16 -6.06
C MET A 55 -3.34 9.53 -5.98
N ARG A 56 -4.29 9.69 -5.04
CA ARG A 56 -4.97 10.97 -4.84
C ARG A 56 -4.03 12.07 -4.34
N LEU A 57 -3.05 11.72 -3.49
CA LEU A 57 -2.07 12.67 -2.99
C LEU A 57 -1.20 13.23 -4.12
N PHE A 58 -0.71 12.38 -5.02
CA PHE A 58 0.05 12.82 -6.20
C PHE A 58 -0.83 13.62 -7.18
N GLU A 59 -2.09 13.22 -7.35
CA GLU A 59 -3.04 13.92 -8.20
C GLU A 59 -3.29 15.37 -7.73
N MET A 60 -3.22 15.63 -6.42
CA MET A 60 -3.31 16.98 -5.86
C MET A 60 -2.12 17.88 -6.26
N GLU A 61 -0.97 17.29 -6.57
CA GLU A 61 0.22 17.97 -7.10
C GLU A 61 0.22 17.98 -8.65
N GLY A 62 -0.84 17.51 -9.30
CA GLY A 62 -0.94 17.45 -10.76
C GLY A 62 -0.18 16.29 -11.41
N VAL A 63 0.26 15.30 -10.62
CA VAL A 63 1.06 14.16 -11.10
C VAL A 63 0.28 12.84 -10.97
N GLU A 64 0.33 11.98 -11.98
CA GLU A 64 -0.22 10.63 -11.91
C GLU A 64 0.75 9.68 -11.18
N LEU A 65 0.27 8.91 -10.20
CA LEU A 65 1.04 7.82 -9.60
C LEU A 65 0.54 6.46 -10.10
N ASP A 66 1.42 5.71 -10.74
CA ASP A 66 1.16 4.36 -11.25
C ASP A 66 1.92 3.33 -10.41
N LEU A 67 1.21 2.74 -9.45
CA LEU A 67 1.66 1.60 -8.67
C LEU A 67 1.32 0.33 -9.42
N ARG A 68 2.32 -0.30 -10.04
CA ARG A 68 2.10 -1.53 -10.79
C ARG A 68 1.71 -2.69 -9.88
N ASP A 69 1.01 -3.68 -10.45
CA ASP A 69 0.52 -4.85 -9.71
C ASP A 69 1.67 -5.66 -9.06
N ASP A 70 2.82 -5.74 -9.72
CA ASP A 70 4.03 -6.38 -9.17
C ASP A 70 4.60 -5.61 -7.97
N ALA A 71 4.58 -4.27 -8.00
CA ALA A 71 4.96 -3.44 -6.86
C ALA A 71 4.04 -3.71 -5.65
N LEU A 72 2.72 -3.71 -5.87
CA LEU A 72 1.73 -3.96 -4.82
C LEU A 72 1.89 -5.36 -4.21
N ARG A 73 2.15 -6.38 -5.03
CA ARG A 73 2.44 -7.75 -4.54
C ARG A 73 3.73 -7.79 -3.73
N GLU A 74 4.77 -7.09 -4.17
CA GLU A 74 6.03 -7.02 -3.43
C GLU A 74 5.85 -6.35 -2.05
N VAL A 75 5.03 -5.29 -1.97
CA VAL A 75 4.65 -4.67 -0.68
C VAL A 75 3.96 -5.68 0.23
N ALA A 76 2.99 -6.44 -0.29
CA ALA A 76 2.28 -7.47 0.48
C ALA A 76 3.23 -8.56 0.99
N ARG A 77 4.15 -9.05 0.16
CA ARG A 77 5.17 -10.04 0.54
C ARG A 77 6.11 -9.52 1.63
N GLN A 78 6.58 -8.29 1.50
CA GLN A 78 7.41 -7.68 2.53
C GLN A 78 6.67 -7.52 3.86
N ALA A 79 5.38 -7.15 3.83
CA ALA A 79 4.56 -7.02 5.05
C ALA A 79 4.36 -8.34 5.80
N ILE A 80 4.21 -9.46 5.06
CA ILE A 80 4.15 -10.82 5.64
C ILE A 80 5.50 -11.18 6.23
N LYS A 81 6.59 -10.98 5.48
CA LYS A 81 7.96 -11.30 5.92
C LYS A 81 8.34 -10.55 7.21
N ARG A 82 7.87 -9.31 7.36
CA ARG A 82 8.10 -8.47 8.56
C ARG A 82 7.16 -8.82 9.73
N LYS A 83 6.21 -9.75 9.57
CA LYS A 83 5.18 -10.14 10.57
C LYS A 83 4.38 -8.95 11.11
N THR A 84 4.18 -7.93 10.26
CA THR A 84 3.46 -6.71 10.63
C THR A 84 2.01 -6.70 10.13
N GLY A 85 1.63 -7.65 9.26
CA GLY A 85 0.30 -7.72 8.64
C GLY A 85 -0.06 -6.42 7.91
N ALA A 86 -1.36 -6.08 7.90
CA ALA A 86 -1.87 -4.88 7.22
C ALA A 86 -1.25 -3.56 7.72
N ARG A 87 -0.79 -3.51 8.98
CA ARG A 87 -0.18 -2.30 9.54
C ARG A 87 1.14 -1.94 8.85
N GLY A 88 1.90 -2.94 8.41
CA GLY A 88 3.19 -2.74 7.74
C GLY A 88 3.08 -2.20 6.32
N LEU A 89 1.91 -2.36 5.67
CA LEU A 89 1.70 -1.93 4.29
C LEU A 89 1.97 -0.43 4.12
N ARG A 90 1.42 0.41 5.00
CA ARG A 90 1.62 1.87 4.95
C ARG A 90 3.10 2.23 5.07
N THR A 91 3.79 1.67 6.06
CA THR A 91 5.20 1.96 6.31
C THR A 91 6.07 1.62 5.11
N ILE A 92 5.82 0.51 4.44
CA ILE A 92 6.60 0.10 3.26
C ILE A 92 6.38 1.08 2.11
N VAL A 93 5.13 1.40 1.79
CA VAL A 93 4.80 2.34 0.69
C VAL A 93 5.34 3.74 0.99
N GLU A 94 5.18 4.22 2.22
CA GLU A 94 5.65 5.53 2.64
C GLU A 94 7.17 5.66 2.56
N GLN A 95 7.90 4.63 2.98
CA GLN A 95 9.37 4.59 2.86
C GLN A 95 9.83 4.73 1.41
N VAL A 96 9.16 4.06 0.49
CA VAL A 96 9.51 4.10 -0.94
C VAL A 96 9.17 5.45 -1.56
N LEU A 97 8.00 6.00 -1.23
CA LEU A 97 7.51 7.23 -1.85
C LEU A 97 8.05 8.50 -1.18
N LEU A 98 8.69 8.41 -0.01
CA LEU A 98 9.08 9.58 0.80
C LEU A 98 9.92 10.59 -0.01
N ASN A 99 10.98 10.11 -0.66
CA ASN A 99 11.87 10.97 -1.44
C ASN A 99 11.13 11.57 -2.64
N THR A 100 10.37 10.74 -3.37
CA THR A 100 9.59 11.20 -4.53
C THR A 100 8.56 12.24 -4.14
N MET A 101 7.85 12.06 -3.03
CA MET A 101 6.87 13.05 -2.54
C MET A 101 7.52 14.38 -2.15
N PHE A 102 8.78 14.37 -1.70
CA PHE A 102 9.53 15.58 -1.41
C PHE A 102 10.00 16.29 -2.69
N GLU A 103 10.37 15.53 -3.72
CA GLU A 103 10.89 16.07 -4.97
C GLU A 103 9.78 16.57 -5.91
N VAL A 104 8.67 15.86 -6.01
CA VAL A 104 7.55 16.13 -6.94
C VAL A 104 7.15 17.61 -7.00
N PRO A 105 6.94 18.33 -5.87
CA PRO A 105 6.56 19.75 -5.91
C PRO A 105 7.60 20.68 -6.55
N SER A 106 8.86 20.24 -6.64
CA SER A 106 9.97 21.03 -7.20
C SER A 106 10.33 20.65 -8.63
N VAL A 107 9.73 19.58 -9.19
CA VAL A 107 10.07 19.06 -10.52
C VAL A 107 9.10 19.63 -11.55
N GLU A 108 9.61 20.51 -12.43
CA GLU A 108 8.82 21.07 -13.52
C GLU A 108 8.49 20.02 -14.59
N HIS A 109 7.28 20.12 -15.16
CA HIS A 109 6.78 19.27 -16.26
C HIS A 109 6.67 17.77 -15.95
N LEU A 110 6.71 17.36 -14.68
CA LEU A 110 6.44 15.98 -14.29
C LEU A 110 4.95 15.65 -14.51
N SER A 111 4.66 14.62 -15.31
CA SER A 111 3.29 14.14 -15.52
C SER A 111 2.97 12.88 -14.74
N LYS A 112 3.94 11.95 -14.64
CA LYS A 112 3.66 10.62 -14.09
C LYS A 112 4.86 10.01 -13.39
N VAL A 113 4.60 9.32 -12.29
CA VAL A 113 5.56 8.50 -11.54
C VAL A 113 5.14 7.04 -11.63
N VAL A 114 6.06 6.16 -12.01
CA VAL A 114 5.82 4.72 -12.09
C VAL A 114 6.68 3.99 -11.08
N VAL A 115 6.03 3.12 -10.30
CA VAL A 115 6.68 2.28 -9.28
C VAL A 115 6.45 0.82 -9.62
N ASP A 116 7.54 0.06 -9.73
CA ASP A 116 7.55 -1.39 -9.96
C ASP A 116 8.09 -2.15 -8.75
N ALA A 117 8.17 -3.48 -8.83
CA ALA A 117 8.67 -4.30 -7.73
C ALA A 117 10.15 -4.04 -7.37
N ALA A 118 10.99 -3.61 -8.32
CA ALA A 118 12.41 -3.33 -8.06
C ALA A 118 12.57 -2.09 -7.18
N VAL A 119 11.74 -1.08 -7.41
CA VAL A 119 11.67 0.10 -6.53
C VAL A 119 11.25 -0.28 -5.11
N ILE A 120 10.25 -1.16 -4.94
CA ILE A 120 9.83 -1.63 -3.61
C ILE A 120 10.94 -2.42 -2.90
N ARG A 121 11.81 -3.11 -3.65
CA ARG A 121 12.99 -3.80 -3.11
C ARG A 121 14.16 -2.86 -2.82
N GLY A 122 14.09 -1.59 -3.24
CA GLY A 122 15.18 -0.62 -3.12
C GLY A 122 16.32 -0.88 -4.10
N GLU A 123 16.06 -1.57 -5.20
CA GLU A 123 17.05 -1.89 -6.23
C GLU A 123 17.21 -0.73 -7.25
N THR A 124 16.13 0.03 -7.46
CA THR A 124 16.06 1.13 -8.43
C THR A 124 15.24 2.30 -7.89
N GLU A 125 15.43 3.48 -8.48
CA GLU A 125 14.60 4.67 -8.25
C GLU A 125 13.28 4.58 -9.05
N PRO A 126 12.19 5.26 -8.61
CA PRO A 126 10.96 5.38 -9.40
C PRO A 126 11.20 6.03 -10.77
N PHE A 127 10.42 5.60 -11.77
CA PHE A 127 10.51 6.19 -13.11
C PHE A 127 9.68 7.47 -13.18
N LEU A 128 10.31 8.57 -13.58
CA LEU A 128 9.68 9.87 -13.77
C LEU A 128 9.42 10.13 -15.25
N LEU A 129 8.17 10.42 -15.62
CA LEU A 129 7.72 10.74 -16.97
C LEU A 129 7.37 12.22 -17.04
N PHE A 130 7.97 12.91 -18.00
CA PHE A 130 7.79 14.35 -18.21
C PHE A 130 6.91 14.60 -19.44
N GLU A 131 6.06 15.62 -19.39
CA GLU A 131 5.35 16.06 -20.59
C GLU A 131 6.35 16.63 -21.60
N GLN A 132 6.34 16.12 -22.83
CA GLN A 132 7.03 16.80 -23.91
C GLN A 132 6.22 18.04 -24.28
N PRO A 133 6.81 19.25 -24.33
CA PRO A 133 6.13 20.38 -24.93
C PRO A 133 5.82 20.05 -26.38
N GLU A 134 4.55 20.22 -26.74
CA GLU A 134 4.00 20.01 -28.08
C GLU A 134 4.93 20.69 -29.09
N ALA A 135 5.56 19.90 -29.97
CA ALA A 135 6.36 20.45 -31.05
C ALA A 135 5.43 21.29 -31.93
N LEU A 136 5.59 22.62 -31.88
CA LEU A 136 4.89 23.58 -32.73
C LEU A 136 4.80 23.04 -34.17
N PRO A 137 3.62 23.07 -34.82
CA PRO A 137 3.53 22.67 -36.21
C PRO A 137 4.50 23.55 -36.99
N LYS A 138 5.44 22.90 -37.70
CA LYS A 138 6.36 23.58 -38.61
C LYS A 138 5.49 24.45 -39.52
N ALA A 139 5.54 25.77 -39.31
CA ALA A 139 5.08 26.72 -40.29
C ALA A 139 5.87 26.42 -41.56
N ALA A 140 5.23 25.77 -42.52
CA ALA A 140 5.70 25.71 -43.88
C ALA A 140 5.54 27.13 -44.44
N SER A 141 6.60 27.92 -44.28
CA SER A 141 6.85 29.11 -45.06
C SER A 141 6.96 28.71 -46.55
N ASP A 142 6.14 29.36 -47.36
CA ASP A 142 6.35 29.76 -48.76
C ASP A 142 7.30 28.92 -49.63
N GLN A 143 6.73 28.28 -50.67
CA GLN A 143 7.08 28.55 -52.08
C GLN A 143 5.82 28.47 -52.96
#